data_AF-A0A8T4VDD0-F1
#
_entry.id   AF-A0A8T4VDD0-F1
#
_cell.length_a   1.000
_cell.length_b   1.000
_cell.length_c   1.000
_cell.angle_alpha   90.00
_cell.angle_beta   90.00
_cell.angle_gamma   90.00
#
_symmetry.space_group_name_H-M   'P 1'
#
loop_
_entity.id
_entity.type
_entity.pdbx_description
1 polymer ?
#
loop_
_entity_poly.entity_id
_entity_poly.type
_entity_poly.pdbx_seq_one_letter_code
_entity_poly.pdbx_strand_id
1 'polypeptide(L)'
;MFNFLKKYKEKKEMKEKVERTSKLNKIKEFFEVGKKPRGKFEDFISDFRDHSLIMLIIGKRGSGKTALGMRFIEIANMFKKKIYIMGFDNSKTPTWMKKTTSIEEIPNDSVVLVDEAGISFSARSSMKKANKELSSLLSIARHKNLSLIFITQSSAMLDVNVLRLADILLFKEPSLLQSKFERKGLQDMFNKVGKSFDKLEGKKEYFYIISDDFEGLVKTSLPSFWNESISKSFSKK
;
A
#
# COMPACT_ATOMS: atom_id res chain seq x y z
N MET A 1 -22.14 -28.39 -31.33
CA MET A 1 -21.12 -28.29 -30.25
C MET A 1 -20.58 -26.87 -30.06
N PHE A 2 -20.24 -26.14 -31.14
CA PHE A 2 -19.70 -24.76 -31.10
C PHE A 2 -20.59 -23.72 -30.36
N ASN A 3 -21.92 -23.79 -30.54
CA ASN A 3 -22.86 -22.81 -29.97
C ASN A 3 -23.03 -22.93 -28.43
N PHE A 4 -22.80 -24.13 -27.89
CA PHE A 4 -22.87 -24.39 -26.45
C PHE A 4 -21.64 -23.84 -25.71
N LEU A 5 -20.45 -24.03 -26.29
CA LEU A 5 -19.19 -23.50 -25.74
C LEU A 5 -19.16 -21.96 -25.73
N LYS A 6 -19.69 -21.32 -26.79
CA LYS A 6 -19.83 -19.85 -26.84
C LYS A 6 -20.75 -19.32 -25.74
N LYS A 7 -21.95 -19.91 -25.60
CA LYS A 7 -22.93 -19.54 -24.56
C LYS A 7 -22.40 -19.80 -23.13
N TYR A 8 -21.58 -20.83 -22.94
CA TYR A 8 -20.91 -21.10 -21.66
C TYR A 8 -19.86 -20.03 -21.33
N LYS A 9 -19.04 -19.65 -22.31
CA LYS A 9 -18.03 -18.59 -22.17
C LYS A 9 -18.66 -17.24 -21.84
N GLU A 10 -19.69 -16.84 -22.58
CA GLU A 10 -20.44 -15.60 -22.33
C GLU A 10 -21.07 -15.56 -20.93
N LYS A 11 -21.67 -16.68 -20.48
CA LYS A 11 -22.21 -16.80 -19.12
C LYS A 11 -21.13 -16.70 -18.03
N LYS A 12 -19.94 -17.27 -18.28
CA LYS A 12 -18.81 -17.21 -17.36
C LYS A 12 -18.25 -15.78 -17.26
N GLU A 13 -18.04 -15.13 -18.39
CA GLU A 13 -17.59 -13.73 -18.47
C GLU A 13 -18.59 -12.78 -17.79
N MET A 14 -19.90 -13.00 -17.99
CA MET A 14 -20.93 -12.19 -17.35
C MET A 14 -20.95 -12.39 -15.82
N LYS A 15 -20.81 -13.63 -15.33
CA LYS A 15 -20.69 -13.92 -13.89
C LYS A 15 -19.45 -13.27 -13.28
N GLU A 16 -18.30 -13.39 -13.93
CA GLU A 16 -17.06 -12.76 -13.48
C GLU A 16 -17.19 -11.23 -13.44
N LYS A 17 -17.84 -10.62 -14.45
CA LYS A 17 -18.09 -9.17 -14.48
C LYS A 17 -18.98 -8.72 -13.31
N VAL A 18 -20.06 -9.46 -13.02
CA VAL A 18 -20.95 -9.17 -11.88
C VAL A 18 -20.20 -9.30 -10.55
N GLU A 19 -19.40 -10.34 -10.36
CA GLU A 19 -18.61 -10.52 -9.14
C GLU A 19 -17.56 -9.40 -8.97
N ARG A 20 -16.90 -8.98 -10.06
CA ARG A 20 -15.96 -7.86 -10.06
C ARG A 20 -16.63 -6.56 -9.64
N THR A 21 -17.79 -6.22 -10.23
CA THR A 21 -18.54 -5.01 -9.87
C THR A 21 -19.00 -5.04 -8.42
N SER A 22 -19.49 -6.18 -7.94
CA SER A 22 -19.91 -6.35 -6.54
C SER A 22 -18.75 -6.13 -5.55
N LYS A 23 -17.57 -6.72 -5.81
CA LYS A 23 -16.38 -6.51 -4.97
C LYS A 23 -15.92 -5.05 -4.99
N LEU A 24 -15.91 -4.42 -6.16
CA LEU A 24 -15.51 -3.02 -6.29
C LEU A 24 -16.44 -2.11 -5.46
N ASN A 25 -17.76 -2.35 -5.53
CA ASN A 25 -18.73 -1.58 -4.73
C ASN A 25 -18.49 -1.75 -3.23
N LYS A 26 -18.23 -2.98 -2.77
CA LYS A 26 -17.90 -3.24 -1.36
C LYS A 26 -16.59 -2.55 -0.93
N ILE A 27 -15.61 -2.46 -1.81
CA ILE A 27 -14.35 -1.75 -1.52
C ILE A 27 -14.61 -0.25 -1.37
N LYS A 28 -15.48 0.32 -2.20
CA LYS A 28 -15.85 1.73 -2.11
C LYS A 28 -16.48 2.08 -0.76
N GLU A 29 -17.18 1.16 -0.11
CA GLU A 29 -17.73 1.39 1.24
C GLU A 29 -16.64 1.66 2.29
N PHE A 30 -15.40 1.21 2.06
CA PHE A 30 -14.28 1.51 2.95
C PHE A 30 -13.67 2.90 2.75
N PHE A 31 -14.01 3.57 1.65
CA PHE A 31 -13.37 4.82 1.25
C PHE A 31 -14.38 5.94 1.00
N GLU A 32 -14.09 7.11 1.54
CA GLU A 32 -14.80 8.34 1.21
C GLU A 32 -13.86 9.27 0.45
N VAL A 33 -14.13 9.50 -0.83
CA VAL A 33 -13.31 10.36 -1.67
C VAL A 33 -13.64 11.82 -1.36
N GLY A 34 -12.61 12.61 -1.06
CA GLY A 34 -12.73 14.04 -0.76
C GLY A 34 -13.18 14.87 -1.96
N LYS A 35 -13.41 16.17 -1.70
CA LYS A 35 -13.88 17.10 -2.74
C LYS A 35 -12.80 17.37 -3.80
N LYS A 36 -13.23 17.45 -5.06
CA LYS A 36 -12.42 17.84 -6.24
C LYS A 36 -11.17 16.95 -6.46
N PRO A 37 -11.30 15.61 -6.55
CA PRO A 37 -10.19 14.78 -6.97
C PRO A 37 -9.84 15.06 -8.44
N ARG A 38 -8.61 14.75 -8.82
CA ARG A 38 -8.21 14.61 -10.22
C ARG A 38 -8.24 13.13 -10.57
N GLY A 39 -8.83 12.79 -11.71
CA GLY A 39 -8.94 11.40 -12.17
C GLY A 39 -10.06 10.61 -11.47
N LYS A 40 -10.02 9.28 -11.54
CA LYS A 40 -11.09 8.40 -11.03
C LYS A 40 -10.54 7.40 -10.02
N PHE A 41 -11.16 7.36 -8.84
CA PHE A 41 -10.75 6.45 -7.78
C PHE A 41 -10.93 4.97 -8.17
N GLU A 42 -11.91 4.69 -9.01
CA GLU A 42 -12.17 3.35 -9.56
C GLU A 42 -11.03 2.82 -10.42
N ASP A 43 -10.38 3.71 -11.18
CA ASP A 43 -9.27 3.37 -12.05
C ASP A 43 -8.06 3.01 -11.16
N PHE A 44 -7.77 3.83 -10.13
CA PHE A 44 -6.78 3.50 -9.09
C PHE A 44 -7.00 2.13 -8.41
N ILE A 45 -8.24 1.81 -8.01
CA ILE A 45 -8.53 0.51 -7.39
C ILE A 45 -8.42 -0.64 -8.39
N SER A 46 -8.78 -0.41 -9.65
CA SER A 46 -8.64 -1.41 -10.72
C SER A 46 -7.17 -1.70 -10.99
N ASP A 47 -6.33 -0.67 -11.00
CA ASP A 47 -4.89 -0.80 -11.16
C ASP A 47 -4.26 -1.57 -10.00
N PHE A 48 -4.64 -1.25 -8.76
CA PHE A 48 -4.19 -2.02 -7.59
C PHE A 48 -4.57 -3.50 -7.66
N ARG A 49 -5.69 -3.84 -8.31
CA ARG A 49 -6.13 -5.22 -8.51
C ARG A 49 -5.34 -5.92 -9.60
N ASP A 50 -5.18 -5.26 -10.74
CA ASP A 50 -4.79 -5.91 -12.00
C ASP A 50 -3.28 -5.86 -12.24
N HIS A 51 -2.58 -4.87 -11.68
CA HIS A 51 -1.16 -4.64 -11.91
C HIS A 51 -0.30 -4.94 -10.67
N SER A 52 0.97 -5.27 -10.92
CA SER A 52 2.00 -5.33 -9.89
C SER A 52 2.53 -3.92 -9.66
N LEU A 53 2.19 -3.34 -8.50
CA LEU A 53 2.49 -1.95 -8.18
C LEU A 53 3.41 -1.84 -6.97
N ILE A 54 4.25 -0.80 -6.98
CA ILE A 54 5.04 -0.36 -5.84
C ILE A 54 4.33 0.86 -5.24
N MET A 55 3.72 0.63 -4.08
CA MET A 55 3.02 1.64 -3.29
C MET A 55 3.88 2.08 -2.12
N LEU A 56 3.96 3.38 -1.90
CA LEU A 56 4.71 3.94 -0.78
C LEU A 56 3.82 4.77 0.15
N ILE A 57 3.72 4.35 1.40
CA ILE A 57 2.97 5.02 2.46
C ILE A 57 3.93 5.85 3.33
N ILE A 58 3.78 7.17 3.30
CA ILE A 58 4.66 8.13 4.02
C ILE A 58 3.84 9.04 4.93
N GLY A 59 4.45 9.51 6.02
CA GLY A 59 3.86 10.51 6.92
C GLY A 59 4.41 10.41 8.34
N LYS A 60 4.03 11.33 9.22
CA LYS A 60 4.63 11.43 10.56
C LYS A 60 4.35 10.22 11.44
N ARG A 61 5.12 10.04 12.52
CA ARG A 61 4.86 8.99 13.52
C ARG A 61 3.43 9.12 14.07
N GLY A 62 2.75 7.98 14.24
CA GLY A 62 1.38 7.94 14.79
C GLY A 62 0.27 8.44 13.87
N SER A 63 0.56 8.75 12.59
CA SER A 63 -0.43 9.24 11.62
C SER A 63 -1.37 8.16 11.04
N GLY A 64 -1.19 6.89 11.43
CA GLY A 64 -2.05 5.78 10.98
C GLY A 64 -1.57 5.04 9.72
N LYS A 65 -0.28 5.13 9.36
CA LYS A 65 0.29 4.44 8.18
C LYS A 65 0.08 2.93 8.19
N THR A 66 0.38 2.27 9.32
CA THR A 66 0.21 0.81 9.47
C THR A 66 -1.24 0.39 9.27
N ALA A 67 -2.20 1.17 9.78
CA ALA A 67 -3.62 0.91 9.55
C ALA A 67 -4.00 1.02 8.07
N LEU A 68 -3.46 2.02 7.36
CA LEU A 68 -3.66 2.18 5.93
C LEU A 68 -3.06 1.02 5.14
N GLY A 69 -1.82 0.61 5.44
CA GLY A 69 -1.19 -0.55 4.80
C GLY A 69 -1.97 -1.84 5.01
N MET A 70 -2.43 -2.09 6.24
CA MET A 70 -3.26 -3.25 6.56
C MET A 70 -4.64 -3.20 5.87
N ARG A 71 -5.20 -2.02 5.63
CA ARG A 71 -6.42 -1.85 4.82
C ARG A 71 -6.19 -2.27 3.37
N PHE A 72 -5.11 -1.83 2.73
CA PHE A 72 -4.78 -2.29 1.37
C PHE A 72 -4.51 -3.78 1.31
N ILE A 73 -3.92 -4.37 2.35
CA ILE A 73 -3.76 -5.82 2.47
C ILE A 73 -5.11 -6.54 2.55
N GLU A 74 -6.07 -6.01 3.31
CA GLU A 74 -7.44 -6.54 3.36
C GLU A 74 -8.10 -6.51 1.97
N ILE A 75 -7.95 -5.41 1.24
CA ILE A 75 -8.47 -5.25 -0.12
C ILE A 75 -7.82 -6.26 -1.08
N ALA A 76 -6.49 -6.45 -0.99
CA ALA A 76 -5.79 -7.45 -1.77
C ALA A 76 -6.32 -8.88 -1.48
N ASN A 77 -6.63 -9.19 -0.22
CA ASN A 77 -7.26 -10.45 0.15
C ASN A 77 -8.69 -10.59 -0.41
N MET A 78 -9.46 -9.50 -0.50
CA MET A 78 -10.78 -9.51 -1.18
C MET A 78 -10.64 -9.82 -2.67
N PHE A 79 -9.53 -9.39 -3.28
CA PHE A 79 -9.12 -9.77 -4.63
C PHE A 79 -8.44 -11.14 -4.74
N LYS A 80 -8.40 -11.91 -3.65
CA LYS A 80 -7.83 -13.28 -3.59
C LYS A 80 -6.34 -13.33 -3.91
N LYS A 81 -5.60 -12.24 -3.68
CA LYS A 81 -4.14 -12.22 -3.79
C LYS A 81 -3.51 -13.01 -2.64
N LYS A 82 -2.34 -13.60 -2.89
CA LYS A 82 -1.51 -14.21 -1.83
C LYS A 82 -0.85 -13.08 -1.03
N ILE A 83 -0.99 -13.11 0.29
CA ILE A 83 -0.57 -12.00 1.16
C ILE A 83 0.63 -12.40 2.00
N TYR A 84 1.66 -11.55 1.96
CA TYR A 84 2.82 -11.61 2.83
C TYR A 84 3.05 -10.30 3.55
N ILE A 85 3.57 -10.38 4.77
CA ILE A 85 3.92 -9.22 5.58
C ILE A 85 5.32 -9.38 6.18
N MET A 86 6.08 -8.28 6.20
CA MET A 86 7.45 -8.24 6.71
C MET A 86 7.57 -7.17 7.79
N GLY A 87 8.29 -7.47 8.89
CA GLY A 87 8.45 -6.57 10.03
C GLY A 87 7.32 -6.61 11.05
N PHE A 88 6.48 -7.67 11.03
CA PHE A 88 5.31 -7.85 11.89
C PHE A 88 5.39 -9.13 12.75
N ASP A 89 6.60 -9.60 13.08
CA ASP A 89 6.81 -10.92 13.69
C ASP A 89 6.02 -11.13 14.99
N ASN A 90 5.91 -10.08 15.80
CA ASN A 90 5.27 -10.13 17.13
C ASN A 90 3.76 -9.78 17.15
N SER A 91 3.15 -9.43 16.00
CA SER A 91 1.73 -9.05 15.96
C SER A 91 0.79 -10.24 15.81
N LYS A 92 -0.43 -10.14 16.34
CA LYS A 92 -1.50 -11.11 16.04
C LYS A 92 -2.16 -10.71 14.72
N THR A 93 -1.90 -11.49 13.67
CA THR A 93 -2.47 -11.30 12.34
C THR A 93 -3.31 -12.50 11.93
N PRO A 94 -4.39 -12.31 11.16
CA PRO A 94 -5.11 -13.40 10.51
C PRO A 94 -4.21 -14.42 9.81
N THR A 95 -4.65 -15.68 9.80
CA THR A 95 -3.90 -16.83 9.26
C THR A 95 -3.64 -16.76 7.76
N TRP A 96 -4.44 -15.99 7.01
CA TRP A 96 -4.23 -15.76 5.59
C TRP A 96 -3.09 -14.77 5.29
N MET A 97 -2.57 -14.06 6.30
CA MET A 97 -1.36 -13.25 6.19
C MET A 97 -0.14 -14.06 6.60
N LYS A 98 0.74 -14.35 5.64
CA LYS A 98 1.99 -15.06 5.90
C LYS A 98 3.08 -14.09 6.30
N LYS A 99 3.73 -14.34 7.43
CA LYS A 99 4.89 -13.56 7.85
C LYS A 99 6.15 -14.13 7.23
N THR A 100 7.03 -13.27 6.76
CA THR A 100 8.36 -13.66 6.27
C THR A 100 9.36 -12.55 6.53
N THR A 101 10.63 -12.92 6.58
CA THR A 101 11.77 -12.01 6.66
C THR A 101 12.55 -11.93 5.34
N SER A 102 12.19 -12.74 4.34
CA SER A 102 12.88 -12.84 3.04
C SER A 102 11.88 -12.75 1.89
N ILE A 103 12.16 -11.85 0.93
CA ILE A 103 11.34 -11.69 -0.29
C ILE A 103 11.60 -12.83 -1.30
N GLU A 104 12.75 -13.48 -1.21
CA GLU A 104 13.18 -14.60 -2.04
C GLU A 104 12.28 -15.84 -1.82
N GLU A 105 11.67 -15.97 -0.65
CA GLU A 105 10.74 -17.06 -0.32
C GLU A 105 9.30 -16.79 -0.81
N ILE A 106 9.00 -15.54 -1.17
CA ILE A 106 7.65 -15.14 -1.55
C ILE A 106 7.33 -15.67 -2.97
N PRO A 107 6.23 -16.42 -3.16
CA PRO A 107 5.79 -16.89 -4.47
C PRO A 107 5.41 -15.74 -5.39
N ASN A 108 5.48 -15.98 -6.69
CA ASN A 108 5.04 -15.04 -7.71
C ASN A 108 3.58 -14.60 -7.52
N ASP A 109 3.27 -13.42 -8.05
CA ASP A 109 1.91 -12.81 -8.07
C ASP A 109 1.34 -12.58 -6.66
N SER A 110 2.21 -12.27 -5.69
CA SER A 110 1.84 -11.99 -4.31
C SER A 110 1.88 -10.50 -3.99
N VAL A 111 1.12 -10.08 -2.98
CA VAL A 111 1.17 -8.73 -2.40
C VAL A 111 1.95 -8.79 -1.10
N VAL A 112 2.90 -7.87 -0.94
CA VAL A 112 3.82 -7.83 0.20
C VAL A 112 3.72 -6.48 0.90
N LEU A 113 3.36 -6.47 2.18
CA LEU A 113 3.47 -5.29 3.03
C LEU A 113 4.81 -5.31 3.76
N VAL A 114 5.60 -4.27 3.57
CA VAL A 114 6.92 -4.10 4.20
C VAL A 114 6.86 -2.87 5.10
N ASP A 115 6.93 -3.09 6.41
CA ASP A 115 7.08 -1.97 7.35
C ASP A 115 8.55 -1.52 7.45
N GLU A 116 8.78 -0.37 8.08
CA GLU A 116 10.10 0.26 8.21
C GLU A 116 11.12 -0.66 8.89
N ALA A 117 10.70 -1.46 9.87
CA ALA A 117 11.58 -2.48 10.44
C ALA A 117 11.82 -3.63 9.46
N GLY A 118 10.85 -4.00 8.61
CA GLY A 118 11.02 -4.99 7.56
C GLY A 118 12.12 -4.60 6.57
N ILE A 119 12.20 -3.31 6.20
CA ILE A 119 13.31 -2.75 5.41
C ILE A 119 14.63 -2.96 6.17
N SER A 120 14.68 -2.57 7.45
CA SER A 120 15.86 -2.72 8.31
C SER A 120 16.27 -4.18 8.54
N PHE A 121 15.31 -5.11 8.60
CA PHE A 121 15.48 -6.54 8.78
C PHE A 121 16.05 -7.20 7.53
N SER A 122 15.51 -6.84 6.35
CA SER A 122 16.10 -7.21 5.05
C SER A 122 17.49 -6.61 4.86
N ALA A 123 17.76 -5.50 5.56
CA ALA A 123 19.01 -4.75 5.49
C ALA A 123 19.97 -4.99 6.66
N ARG A 124 19.91 -6.14 7.34
CA ARG A 124 20.84 -6.51 8.42
C ARG A 124 22.25 -6.85 7.92
N SER A 125 22.74 -6.06 6.96
CA SER A 125 24.16 -5.91 6.70
C SER A 125 24.44 -4.45 6.29
N SER A 126 25.26 -3.73 7.07
CA SER A 126 25.80 -2.35 6.94
C SER A 126 25.02 -1.26 6.13
N MET A 127 24.99 -0.01 6.61
CA MET A 127 24.24 1.13 5.99
C MET A 127 24.48 1.40 4.48
N LYS A 128 25.61 0.96 3.89
CA LYS A 128 25.83 1.01 2.42
C LYS A 128 25.14 -0.13 1.65
N LYS A 129 24.80 -1.23 2.32
CA LYS A 129 24.13 -2.42 1.78
C LYS A 129 22.61 -2.26 1.76
N ALA A 130 22.00 -1.51 2.69
CA ALA A 130 20.56 -1.26 2.71
C ALA A 130 19.98 -0.74 1.37
N ASN A 131 20.67 0.19 0.70
CA ASN A 131 20.23 0.70 -0.61
C ASN A 131 20.39 -0.32 -1.75
N LYS A 132 21.46 -1.14 -1.69
CA LYS A 132 21.70 -2.23 -2.64
C LYS A 132 20.69 -3.36 -2.45
N GLU A 133 20.35 -3.66 -1.20
CA GLU A 133 19.37 -4.68 -0.81
C GLU A 133 17.96 -4.25 -1.20
N LEU A 134 17.60 -2.97 -1.00
CA LEU A 134 16.31 -2.46 -1.45
C LEU A 134 16.21 -2.44 -2.99
N SER A 135 17.29 -2.10 -3.69
CA SER A 135 17.35 -2.22 -5.16
C SER A 135 17.21 -3.67 -5.63
N SER A 136 17.86 -4.62 -4.92
CA SER A 136 17.72 -6.06 -5.17
C SER A 136 16.30 -6.55 -4.90
N LEU A 137 15.68 -6.08 -3.82
CA LEU A 137 14.30 -6.37 -3.45
C LEU A 137 13.34 -5.91 -4.57
N LEU A 138 13.52 -4.68 -5.07
CA LEU A 138 12.71 -4.16 -6.18
C LEU A 138 12.93 -4.96 -7.48
N SER A 139 14.17 -5.38 -7.77
CA SER A 139 14.46 -6.26 -8.91
C SER A 139 13.76 -7.61 -8.78
N ILE A 140 13.85 -8.26 -7.62
CA ILE A 140 13.19 -9.54 -7.33
C ILE A 140 11.67 -9.38 -7.43
N ALA A 141 11.12 -8.31 -6.87
CA ALA A 141 9.69 -8.03 -6.94
C ALA A 141 9.20 -7.89 -8.38
N ARG A 142 9.98 -7.22 -9.24
CA ARG A 142 9.65 -7.12 -10.67
C ARG A 142 9.68 -8.47 -11.36
N HIS A 143 10.72 -9.28 -11.14
CA HIS A 143 10.83 -10.61 -11.76
C HIS A 143 9.75 -11.58 -11.30
N LYS A 144 9.30 -11.46 -10.05
CA LYS A 144 8.24 -12.29 -9.46
C LYS A 144 6.84 -11.71 -9.59
N ASN A 145 6.68 -10.55 -10.24
CA ASN A 145 5.42 -9.84 -10.36
C ASN A 145 4.75 -9.59 -8.98
N LEU A 146 5.53 -9.09 -8.01
CA LEU A 146 5.07 -8.78 -6.66
C LEU A 146 4.60 -7.34 -6.55
N SER A 147 3.38 -7.13 -6.06
CA SER A 147 2.97 -5.80 -5.60
C SER A 147 3.57 -5.55 -4.22
N LEU A 148 4.28 -4.43 -4.07
CA LEU A 148 4.93 -4.05 -2.82
C LEU A 148 4.22 -2.84 -2.20
N ILE A 149 3.96 -2.91 -0.91
CA ILE A 149 3.45 -1.79 -0.12
C ILE A 149 4.48 -1.47 0.94
N PHE A 150 5.19 -0.36 0.79
CA PHE A 150 6.18 0.09 1.78
C PHE A 150 5.54 1.08 2.75
N ILE A 151 5.81 0.91 4.04
CA ILE A 151 5.53 1.93 5.05
C ILE A 151 6.86 2.55 5.49
N THR A 152 6.95 3.88 5.42
CA THR A 152 8.11 4.62 5.92
C THR A 152 7.72 5.86 6.71
N GLN A 153 8.51 6.20 7.74
CA GLN A 153 8.38 7.46 8.45
C GLN A 153 9.12 8.62 7.77
N SER A 154 10.15 8.35 6.98
CA SER A 154 10.97 9.37 6.34
C SER A 154 11.37 8.92 4.94
N SER A 155 11.08 9.74 3.93
CA SER A 155 11.53 9.42 2.57
C SER A 155 13.05 9.54 2.44
N ALA A 156 13.69 10.31 3.33
CA ALA A 156 15.14 10.44 3.39
C ALA A 156 15.84 9.11 3.69
N MET A 157 15.17 8.19 4.40
CA MET A 157 15.65 6.83 4.62
C MET A 157 15.48 5.92 3.42
N LEU A 158 14.65 6.30 2.45
CA LEU A 158 14.49 5.59 1.19
C LEU A 158 15.47 6.12 0.15
N ASP A 159 16.04 5.18 -0.60
CA ASP A 159 16.84 5.48 -1.78
C ASP A 159 15.98 6.21 -2.83
N VAL A 160 16.56 7.19 -3.52
CA VAL A 160 15.86 7.97 -4.54
C VAL A 160 15.31 7.10 -5.66
N ASN A 161 15.96 5.96 -5.94
CA ASN A 161 15.50 5.02 -6.95
C ASN A 161 14.20 4.35 -6.55
N VAL A 162 13.95 4.12 -5.26
CA VAL A 162 12.67 3.57 -4.78
C VAL A 162 11.54 4.56 -4.99
N LEU A 163 11.80 5.84 -4.69
CA LEU A 163 10.85 6.91 -4.94
C LEU A 163 10.54 7.08 -6.43
N ARG A 164 11.54 6.90 -7.30
CA ARG A 164 11.37 6.95 -8.77
C ARG A 164 10.66 5.74 -9.35
N LEU A 165 10.73 4.60 -8.67
CA LEU A 165 10.09 3.35 -9.07
C LEU A 165 8.71 3.16 -8.43
N ALA A 166 8.30 4.06 -7.54
CA ALA A 166 6.98 4.00 -6.93
C ALA A 166 5.91 4.43 -7.93
N ASP A 167 4.95 3.53 -8.19
CA ASP A 167 3.79 3.82 -9.04
C ASP A 167 2.75 4.67 -8.29
N ILE A 168 2.70 4.51 -6.96
CA ILE A 168 1.71 5.19 -6.10
C ILE A 168 2.40 5.75 -4.85
N LEU A 169 2.13 7.02 -4.56
CA LEU A 169 2.44 7.64 -3.27
C LEU A 169 1.17 7.85 -2.46
N LEU A 170 1.17 7.32 -1.24
CA LEU A 170 0.11 7.47 -0.25
C LEU A 170 0.63 8.28 0.93
N PHE A 171 0.13 9.51 1.07
CA PHE A 171 0.53 10.38 2.16
C PHE A 171 -0.46 10.32 3.31
N LYS A 172 0.02 9.94 4.47
CA LYS A 172 -0.56 10.34 5.76
C LYS A 172 -0.14 11.76 6.12
N GLU A 173 -0.79 12.32 7.14
CA GLU A 173 -0.48 13.66 7.64
C GLU A 173 1.05 13.82 7.85
N PRO A 174 1.71 14.77 7.17
CA PRO A 174 3.12 15.03 7.37
C PRO A 174 3.38 15.87 8.62
N SER A 175 4.60 15.79 9.15
CA SER A 175 5.07 16.71 10.19
C SER A 175 5.67 17.97 9.56
N LEU A 176 5.51 19.14 10.19
CA LEU A 176 6.14 20.39 9.73
C LEU A 176 7.66 20.26 9.59
N LEU A 177 8.32 19.62 10.56
CA LEU A 177 9.76 19.39 10.50
C LEU A 177 10.10 18.39 9.40
N GLN A 178 9.31 17.32 9.27
CA GLN A 178 9.48 16.34 8.20
C GLN A 178 9.46 17.04 6.83
N SER A 179 8.43 17.82 6.51
CA SER A 179 8.33 18.52 5.23
C SER A 179 9.53 19.42 4.92
N LYS A 180 10.17 20.01 5.95
CA LYS A 180 11.36 20.86 5.79
C LYS A 180 12.65 20.08 5.52
N PHE A 181 12.77 18.87 6.04
CA PHE A 181 13.95 18.01 5.89
C PHE A 181 13.84 17.02 4.72
N GLU A 182 12.69 16.97 4.05
CA GLU A 182 12.51 16.15 2.85
C GLU A 182 13.21 16.77 1.63
N ARG A 183 13.58 15.91 0.66
CA ARG A 183 14.25 16.35 -0.58
C ARG A 183 13.35 17.31 -1.35
N LYS A 184 13.93 18.29 -2.05
CA LYS A 184 13.20 19.36 -2.76
C LYS A 184 12.02 18.85 -3.62
N GLY A 185 12.23 17.75 -4.38
CA GLY A 185 11.17 17.17 -5.20
C GLY A 185 9.96 16.63 -4.42
N LEU A 186 10.16 16.13 -3.20
CA LEU A 186 9.07 15.69 -2.33
C LEU A 186 8.54 16.81 -1.44
N GLN A 187 9.36 17.81 -1.12
CA GLN A 187 8.95 18.93 -0.28
C GLN A 187 7.72 19.65 -0.83
N ASP A 188 7.66 19.88 -2.15
CA ASP A 188 6.50 20.50 -2.79
C ASP A 188 5.23 19.64 -2.63
N MET A 189 5.38 18.32 -2.76
CA MET A 189 4.29 17.35 -2.57
C MET A 189 3.82 17.35 -1.11
N PHE A 190 4.75 17.29 -0.16
CA PHE A 190 4.45 17.36 1.27
C PHE A 190 3.76 18.67 1.67
N ASN A 191 4.17 19.79 1.09
CA ASN A 191 3.54 21.09 1.35
C ASN A 191 2.13 21.16 0.76
N LYS A 192 1.92 20.68 -0.47
CA LYS A 192 0.59 20.56 -1.09
C LYS A 192 -0.32 19.67 -0.26
N VAL A 193 0.17 18.48 0.11
CA VAL A 193 -0.58 17.51 0.89
C VAL A 193 -0.87 18.05 2.30
N GLY A 194 0.11 18.64 2.99
CA GLY A 194 -0.07 19.17 4.35
C GLY A 194 -1.27 20.11 4.46
N LYS A 195 -1.42 21.03 3.48
CA LYS A 195 -2.57 21.95 3.41
C LYS A 195 -3.93 21.24 3.36
N SER A 196 -3.99 20.03 2.77
CA SER A 196 -5.22 19.25 2.72
C SER A 196 -5.64 18.67 4.09
N PHE A 197 -4.69 18.58 5.05
CA PHE A 197 -4.92 18.06 6.40
C PHE A 197 -5.19 19.15 7.46
N ASP A 198 -4.94 20.43 7.18
CA ASP A 198 -4.94 21.49 8.21
C ASP A 198 -6.29 21.65 8.92
N LYS A 199 -7.39 21.49 8.17
CA LYS A 199 -8.77 21.70 8.68
C LYS A 199 -9.53 20.39 8.95
N LEU A 200 -8.84 19.25 8.92
CA LEU A 200 -9.47 17.95 9.14
C LEU A 200 -9.44 17.58 10.62
N GLU A 201 -10.60 17.21 11.15
CA GLU A 201 -10.71 16.43 12.37
C GLU A 201 -10.46 14.94 12.07
N GLY A 202 -9.98 14.16 13.04
CA GLY A 202 -9.77 12.73 12.84
C GLY A 202 -8.73 12.40 11.77
N LYS A 203 -7.67 13.22 11.63
CA LYS A 203 -6.64 13.13 10.56
C LYS A 203 -6.07 11.73 10.29
N LYS A 204 -6.07 10.83 11.30
CA LYS A 204 -5.62 9.43 11.16
C LYS A 204 -6.47 8.60 10.20
N GLU A 205 -7.71 8.99 9.94
CA GLU A 205 -8.61 8.32 8.99
C GLU A 205 -8.32 8.76 7.54
N TYR A 206 -7.65 9.90 7.36
CA TYR A 206 -7.41 10.48 6.04
C TYR A 206 -6.03 10.13 5.50
N PHE A 207 -5.94 10.04 4.18
CA PHE A 207 -4.71 9.91 3.42
C PHE A 207 -4.87 10.61 2.07
N TYR A 208 -3.77 11.05 1.46
CA TYR A 208 -3.76 11.67 0.14
C TYR A 208 -3.08 10.73 -0.85
N ILE A 209 -3.71 10.49 -1.98
CA ILE A 209 -3.20 9.62 -3.04
C ILE A 209 -2.59 10.48 -4.14
N ILE A 210 -1.44 10.05 -4.65
CA ILE A 210 -0.85 10.55 -5.89
C ILE A 210 -0.48 9.32 -6.72
N SER A 211 -1.16 9.13 -7.84
CA SER A 211 -0.89 8.13 -8.88
C SER A 211 -1.24 8.71 -10.25
N ASP A 212 -1.01 7.93 -11.31
CA ASP A 212 -1.33 8.36 -12.68
C ASP A 212 -2.85 8.56 -12.90
N ASP A 213 -3.67 7.66 -12.36
CA ASP A 213 -5.13 7.70 -12.56
C ASP A 213 -5.91 8.51 -11.53
N PHE A 214 -5.29 8.82 -10.38
CA PHE A 214 -6.00 9.47 -9.29
C PHE A 214 -5.07 10.31 -8.41
N GLU A 215 -5.52 11.53 -8.14
CA GLU A 215 -4.92 12.40 -7.15
C GLU A 215 -6.00 13.04 -6.28
N GLY A 216 -5.94 12.82 -4.97
CA GLY A 216 -6.94 13.36 -4.07
C GLY A 216 -6.85 12.86 -2.63
N LEU A 217 -7.53 13.60 -1.75
CA LEU A 217 -7.72 13.22 -0.35
C LEU A 217 -8.80 12.13 -0.24
N VAL A 218 -8.55 11.10 0.55
CA VAL A 218 -9.46 9.98 0.77
C VAL A 218 -9.50 9.67 2.27
N LYS A 219 -10.69 9.38 2.79
CA LYS A 219 -10.88 8.85 4.14
C LYS A 219 -10.99 7.33 4.06
N THR A 220 -10.47 6.62 5.06
CA THR A 220 -10.61 5.17 5.19
C THR A 220 -11.00 4.78 6.61
N SER A 221 -11.79 3.71 6.72
CA SER A 221 -12.00 3.01 8.00
C SER A 221 -10.85 2.02 8.29
N LEU A 222 -10.73 1.59 9.55
CA LEU A 222 -9.77 0.58 10.00
C LEU A 222 -10.08 -0.81 9.39
N PRO A 223 -9.07 -1.62 9.05
CA PRO A 223 -9.31 -2.97 8.54
C PRO A 223 -10.06 -3.83 9.55
N SER A 224 -10.87 -4.79 9.07
CA SER A 224 -11.78 -5.56 9.96
C SER A 224 -11.08 -6.36 11.06
N PHE A 225 -9.81 -6.70 10.87
CA PHE A 225 -8.98 -7.46 11.81
C PHE A 225 -8.05 -6.57 12.66
N TRP A 226 -8.23 -5.25 12.62
CA TRP A 226 -7.39 -4.31 13.36
C TRP A 226 -7.39 -4.62 14.86
N ASN A 227 -6.21 -4.63 15.46
CA ASN A 227 -6.05 -4.85 16.89
C ASN A 227 -4.80 -4.15 17.43
N GLU A 228 -4.74 -4.00 18.74
CA GLU A 228 -3.67 -3.29 19.45
C GLU A 228 -2.27 -3.87 19.19
N SER A 229 -2.17 -5.18 18.97
CA SER A 229 -0.87 -5.84 18.73
C SER A 229 -0.28 -5.51 17.35
N ILE A 230 -1.12 -5.20 16.36
CA ILE A 230 -0.68 -4.71 15.06
C ILE A 230 -0.13 -3.28 15.22
N SER A 231 -0.84 -2.43 15.97
CA SER A 231 -0.42 -1.07 16.30
C SER A 231 0.91 -1.02 17.08
N LYS A 232 1.10 -1.96 18.01
CA LYS A 232 2.28 -2.07 18.89
C LYS A 232 3.34 -3.05 18.42
N SER A 233 3.29 -3.51 17.17
CA SER A 233 4.23 -4.50 16.62
C SER A 233 5.72 -4.13 16.78
N PHE A 234 6.03 -2.84 16.97
CA PHE A 234 7.38 -2.30 17.20
C PHE A 234 7.73 -1.98 18.66
N SER A 235 6.79 -2.10 19.60
CA SER A 235 7.10 -1.94 21.01
C SER A 235 7.87 -3.17 21.46
N LYS A 236 9.21 -3.08 21.47
CA LYS A 236 10.05 -4.14 22.04
C LYS A 236 9.53 -4.52 23.44
N LYS A 237 9.42 -5.82 23.69
CA LYS A 237 9.63 -6.36 25.03
C LYS A 237 11.14 -6.37 25.28
#